data_AF-A7EX88-F1
#
_entry.id   AF-A7EX88-F1
#
_cell.length_a   1.000
_cell.length_b   1.000
_cell.length_c   1.000
_cell.angle_alpha   90.00
_cell.angle_beta   90.00
_cell.angle_gamma   90.00
#
_symmetry.space_group_name_H-M   'P 1'
#
loop_
_entity.id
_entity.type
_entity.pdbx_description
1 polymer ?
#
loop_
_entity_poly.entity_id
_entity_poly.type
_entity_poly.pdbx_seq_one_letter_code
_entity_poly.pdbx_strand_id
1 'polypeptide(L)'
;MQAKYGIQDCDFYNFDETGFMMAFKAAYQQSITIQNIKAGFRGAGLISFDPQSILSKLDIRIRTSIPPSTSLELTNFWISQTPHNPTEALLQSTLIKARIARHQSSSPTPIFETVQALAKGTERLAYEVTLLSVENRILRKANEALSKRRYTKKIQLRNRGVLTGQEAEDILSQQEIDNQIQRDERQNGGNSNRESSTSRCCNASLLDS
;
A
#
# COMPACT_ATOMS: atom_id res chain seq x y z
N MET A 1 75.75 -52.40 -15.47
CA MET A 1 74.95 -51.16 -15.29
C MET A 1 73.67 -51.54 -14.59
N GLN A 2 73.36 -50.95 -13.44
CA GLN A 2 72.07 -51.18 -12.77
C GLN A 2 71.00 -50.33 -13.45
N ALA A 3 69.97 -50.98 -13.99
CA ALA A 3 68.81 -50.31 -14.53
C ALA A 3 68.06 -49.56 -13.42
N LYS A 4 67.98 -48.24 -13.54
CA LYS A 4 67.09 -47.43 -12.72
C LYS A 4 65.68 -47.91 -13.06
N TYR A 5 64.94 -48.40 -12.06
CA TYR A 5 63.56 -48.93 -12.19
C TYR A 5 63.41 -50.38 -12.69
N GLY A 6 64.49 -51.15 -12.81
CA GLY A 6 64.42 -52.58 -13.14
C GLY A 6 64.06 -52.91 -14.60
N ILE A 7 64.13 -51.93 -15.49
CA ILE A 7 63.86 -52.07 -16.93
C ILE A 7 65.18 -52.37 -17.64
N GLN A 8 65.31 -53.52 -18.31
CA GLN A 8 66.53 -53.88 -19.03
C GLN A 8 66.56 -53.23 -20.41
N ASP A 9 67.75 -52.98 -20.97
CA ASP A 9 67.89 -52.36 -22.31
C ASP A 9 67.20 -53.17 -23.42
N CYS A 10 67.04 -54.49 -23.25
CA CYS A 10 66.29 -55.34 -24.17
C CYS A 10 64.76 -55.10 -24.14
N ASP A 11 64.23 -54.52 -23.05
CA ASP A 11 62.81 -54.16 -22.93
C ASP A 11 62.50 -52.85 -23.69
N PHE A 12 63.51 -52.08 -24.08
CA PHE A 12 63.35 -50.82 -24.80
C PHE A 12 63.00 -51.02 -26.28
N TYR A 13 63.35 -52.18 -26.85
CA TYR A 13 63.16 -52.51 -28.27
C TYR A 13 62.07 -53.56 -28.51
N ASN A 14 61.48 -54.14 -27.46
CA ASN A 14 60.30 -55.02 -27.52
C ASN A 14 59.11 -54.32 -26.84
N PHE A 15 58.49 -53.37 -27.54
CA PHE A 15 57.28 -52.70 -27.05
C PHE A 15 56.05 -53.57 -27.34
N ASP A 16 55.93 -54.69 -26.64
CA ASP A 16 54.72 -55.50 -26.61
C ASP A 16 53.78 -55.06 -25.46
N GLU A 17 52.54 -55.53 -25.49
CA GLU A 17 51.53 -55.19 -24.48
C GLU A 17 52.01 -55.50 -23.05
N THR A 18 52.74 -56.61 -22.90
CA THR A 18 53.30 -57.04 -21.61
C THR A 18 54.39 -56.12 -21.08
N GLY A 19 55.31 -55.69 -21.93
CA GLY A 19 56.39 -54.74 -21.59
C GLY A 19 55.83 -53.39 -21.15
N PHE A 20 54.82 -52.88 -21.86
CA PHE A 20 54.13 -51.66 -21.47
C PHE A 20 53.47 -51.78 -20.09
N MET A 21 52.75 -52.88 -19.82
CA MET A 21 52.08 -53.07 -18.52
C MET A 21 53.06 -53.18 -17.36
N MET A 22 54.21 -53.83 -17.57
CA MET A 22 55.27 -53.89 -16.55
C MET A 22 55.89 -52.52 -16.27
N ALA A 23 56.23 -51.76 -17.32
CA ALA A 23 56.78 -50.43 -17.19
C ALA A 23 55.78 -49.45 -16.56
N PHE A 24 54.51 -49.51 -16.97
CA PHE A 24 53.44 -48.70 -16.39
C PHE A 24 53.25 -49.01 -14.90
N LYS A 25 53.21 -50.28 -14.50
CA LYS A 25 53.08 -50.67 -13.10
C LYS A 25 54.26 -50.16 -12.27
N ALA A 26 55.49 -50.28 -12.78
CA ALA A 26 56.68 -49.79 -12.11
C ALA A 26 56.70 -48.25 -11.95
N ALA A 27 56.27 -47.53 -12.99
CA ALA A 27 56.14 -46.07 -12.95
C ALA A 27 54.99 -45.63 -12.01
N TYR A 28 53.85 -46.32 -12.06
CA TYR A 28 52.69 -46.06 -11.21
C TYR A 28 53.04 -46.17 -9.73
N GLN A 29 53.69 -47.26 -9.31
CA GLN A 29 54.13 -47.48 -7.93
C GLN A 29 55.09 -46.39 -7.43
N GLN A 30 55.91 -45.82 -8.31
CA GLN A 30 56.83 -44.75 -7.97
C GLN A 30 56.18 -43.35 -8.02
N SER A 31 55.14 -43.17 -8.82
CA SER A 31 54.45 -41.89 -8.97
C SER A 31 53.39 -41.67 -7.88
N ILE A 32 52.73 -42.72 -7.42
CA ILE A 32 51.70 -42.67 -6.37
C ILE A 32 52.36 -42.65 -4.99
N THR A 33 53.00 -41.52 -4.68
CA THR A 33 53.55 -41.25 -3.35
C THR A 33 52.72 -40.18 -2.66
N ILE A 34 52.70 -40.21 -1.32
CA ILE A 34 52.06 -39.17 -0.50
C ILE A 34 52.57 -37.76 -0.88
N GLN A 35 53.86 -37.63 -1.21
CA GLN A 35 54.46 -36.36 -1.61
C GLN A 35 53.95 -35.86 -2.96
N ASN A 36 53.89 -36.73 -3.98
CA ASN A 36 53.40 -36.36 -5.30
C ASN A 36 51.90 -36.04 -5.28
N ILE A 37 51.12 -36.79 -4.51
CA ILE A 37 49.70 -36.50 -4.28
C ILE A 37 49.56 -35.11 -3.63
N LYS A 38 50.31 -34.83 -2.55
CA LYS A 38 50.28 -33.51 -1.90
C LYS A 38 50.72 -32.38 -2.84
N ALA A 39 51.70 -32.61 -3.70
CA ALA A 39 52.15 -31.63 -4.68
C ALA A 39 51.07 -31.35 -5.75
N GLY A 40 50.39 -32.39 -6.25
CA GLY A 40 49.32 -32.26 -7.24
C GLY A 40 48.14 -31.45 -6.71
N PHE A 41 47.67 -31.77 -5.50
CA PHE A 41 46.61 -30.98 -4.86
C PHE A 41 47.06 -29.53 -4.55
N ARG A 42 48.34 -29.29 -4.23
CA ARG A 42 48.88 -27.92 -4.08
C ARG A 42 48.84 -27.17 -5.41
N GLY A 43 49.28 -27.79 -6.50
CA GLY A 43 49.25 -27.21 -7.84
C GLY A 43 47.83 -26.92 -8.35
N ALA A 44 46.87 -27.78 -8.00
CA ALA A 44 45.46 -27.58 -8.31
C ALA A 44 44.74 -26.58 -7.37
N GLY A 45 45.42 -26.07 -6.33
CA GLY A 45 44.80 -25.21 -5.32
C GLY A 45 43.78 -25.93 -4.41
N LEU A 46 43.75 -27.27 -4.44
CA LEU A 46 42.81 -28.11 -3.68
C LEU A 46 43.34 -28.51 -2.31
N ILE A 47 44.65 -28.34 -2.07
CA ILE A 47 45.24 -28.55 -0.73
C ILE A 47 45.27 -27.24 0.02
N SER A 48 44.54 -27.20 1.12
CA SER A 48 44.88 -26.34 2.24
C SER A 48 45.54 -27.22 3.30
N PHE A 49 46.87 -27.22 3.29
CA PHE A 49 47.69 -27.98 4.25
C PHE A 49 47.82 -27.29 5.60
N ASP A 50 47.23 -26.11 5.72
CA ASP A 50 47.19 -25.34 6.94
C ASP A 50 45.73 -25.08 7.32
N PRO A 51 45.18 -25.86 8.27
CA PRO A 51 43.87 -25.61 8.83
C PRO A 51 43.73 -24.17 9.33
N GLN A 52 44.80 -23.53 9.81
CA GLN A 52 44.77 -22.15 10.30
C GLN A 52 44.62 -21.15 9.15
N SER A 53 45.26 -21.35 7.99
CA SER A 53 45.01 -20.55 6.79
C SER A 53 43.59 -20.71 6.24
N ILE A 54 42.96 -21.89 6.42
CA ILE A 54 41.56 -22.08 6.05
C ILE A 54 40.68 -21.34 7.05
N LEU A 55 40.92 -21.54 8.34
CA LEU A 55 40.14 -20.93 9.42
C LEU A 55 40.30 -19.41 9.50
N SER A 56 41.40 -18.85 9.01
CA SER A 56 41.59 -17.39 8.93
C SER A 56 40.92 -16.77 7.69
N LYS A 57 40.74 -17.55 6.62
CA LYS A 57 39.98 -17.14 5.42
C LYS A 57 38.48 -17.40 5.58
N LEU A 58 38.12 -18.47 6.28
CA LEU A 58 36.80 -18.70 6.81
C LEU A 58 36.67 -17.80 8.04
N ASP A 59 36.42 -16.51 7.84
CA ASP A 59 35.95 -15.62 8.91
C ASP A 59 34.54 -16.09 9.31
N ILE A 60 34.46 -17.29 9.92
CA ILE A 60 33.26 -17.84 10.54
C ILE A 60 33.13 -17.09 11.83
N ARG A 61 32.70 -15.84 11.69
CA ARG A 61 32.05 -15.12 12.75
C ARG A 61 30.76 -15.90 13.03
N ILE A 62 30.85 -16.96 13.84
CA ILE A 62 29.70 -17.47 14.62
C ILE A 62 29.41 -16.38 15.65
N ARG A 63 29.05 -15.19 15.17
CA ARG A 63 28.21 -14.30 15.93
C ARG A 63 26.89 -15.05 15.94
N THR A 64 26.67 -15.81 17.01
CA THR A 64 25.38 -15.69 17.69
C THR A 64 25.16 -14.20 17.80
N SER A 65 24.41 -13.65 16.85
CA SER A 65 23.91 -12.30 16.94
C SER A 65 23.12 -12.32 18.23
N ILE A 66 23.73 -11.87 19.33
CA ILE A 66 22.94 -11.20 20.35
C ILE A 66 22.21 -10.13 19.54
N PRO A 67 20.89 -10.27 19.34
CA PRO A 67 20.17 -9.19 18.70
C PRO A 67 20.44 -7.99 19.61
N PRO A 68 20.80 -6.81 19.08
CA PRO A 68 20.59 -5.61 19.88
C PRO A 68 19.15 -5.70 20.37
N SER A 69 18.92 -5.51 21.66
CA SER A 69 17.60 -5.63 22.31
C SER A 69 16.49 -4.88 21.56
N THR A 70 16.87 -3.87 20.79
CA THR A 70 16.05 -3.12 19.82
C THR A 70 15.40 -3.98 18.72
N SER A 71 16.01 -5.10 18.32
CA SER A 71 15.51 -5.94 17.22
C SER A 71 14.27 -6.74 17.62
N LEU A 72 14.20 -7.23 18.87
CA LEU A 72 13.08 -8.05 19.35
C LEU A 72 11.78 -7.26 19.37
N GLU A 73 11.80 -6.00 19.81
CA GLU A 73 10.62 -5.12 19.82
C GLU A 73 10.02 -4.93 18.42
N LEU A 74 10.85 -4.78 17.40
CA LEU A 74 10.43 -4.55 16.02
C LEU A 74 10.00 -5.85 15.30
N THR A 75 10.60 -7.01 15.61
CA THR A 75 10.15 -8.31 15.07
C THR A 75 8.79 -8.76 15.59
N ASN A 76 8.41 -8.37 16.82
CA ASN A 76 7.11 -8.74 17.39
C ASN A 76 5.92 -8.11 16.64
N PHE A 77 6.16 -7.09 15.81
CA PHE A 77 5.15 -6.44 14.96
C PHE A 77 5.16 -6.91 13.51
N TRP A 78 6.08 -7.81 13.12
CA TRP A 78 6.14 -8.28 11.74
C TRP A 78 5.08 -9.34 11.45
N ILE A 79 4.09 -8.97 10.63
CA ILE A 79 3.07 -9.87 10.09
C ILE A 79 3.12 -9.74 8.56
N SER A 80 3.16 -10.86 7.83
CA SER A 80 3.14 -10.87 6.36
C SER A 80 1.75 -10.58 5.78
N GLN A 81 1.09 -9.54 6.30
CA GLN A 81 -0.22 -9.08 5.86
C GLN A 81 -0.08 -7.77 5.10
N THR A 82 -0.97 -7.57 4.13
CA THR A 82 -1.10 -6.31 3.39
C THR A 82 -1.39 -5.17 4.39
N PRO A 83 -0.64 -4.05 4.37
CA PRO A 83 -0.90 -2.94 5.26
C PRO A 83 -2.30 -2.35 5.04
N HIS A 84 -3.02 -2.08 6.12
CA HIS A 84 -4.40 -1.55 6.07
C HIS A 84 -4.44 -0.02 6.23
N ASN A 85 -3.34 0.59 6.65
CA ASN A 85 -3.22 2.04 6.84
C ASN A 85 -1.80 2.52 6.52
N PRO A 86 -1.61 3.84 6.26
CA PRO A 86 -0.31 4.40 5.91
C PRO A 86 0.78 4.17 6.96
N THR A 87 0.42 4.21 8.25
CA THR A 87 1.36 4.01 9.36
C THR A 87 1.94 2.60 9.36
N GLU A 88 1.10 1.58 9.13
CA GLU A 88 1.50 0.19 9.01
C GLU A 88 2.44 -0.03 7.81
N ALA A 89 2.15 0.61 6.68
CA ALA A 89 3.00 0.55 5.48
C ALA A 89 4.39 1.14 5.76
N LEU A 90 4.47 2.28 6.45
CA LEU A 90 5.74 2.91 6.83
C LEU A 90 6.56 2.02 7.77
N LEU A 91 5.91 1.44 8.80
CA LEU A 91 6.56 0.55 9.77
C LEU A 91 7.09 -0.72 9.09
N GLN A 92 6.28 -1.39 8.28
CA GLN A 92 6.70 -2.58 7.55
C GLN A 92 7.83 -2.27 6.55
N SER A 93 7.77 -1.14 5.83
CA SER A 93 8.85 -0.76 4.90
C SER A 93 10.18 -0.50 5.62
N THR A 94 10.13 0.13 6.79
CA THR A 94 11.30 0.45 7.61
C THR A 94 11.94 -0.83 8.15
N LEU A 95 11.11 -1.77 8.60
CA LEU A 95 11.52 -3.11 9.02
C LEU A 95 12.25 -3.89 7.91
N ILE A 96 11.67 -3.92 6.71
CA ILE A 96 12.27 -4.62 5.57
C ILE A 96 13.60 -3.97 5.18
N LYS A 97 13.66 -2.63 5.10
CA LYS A 97 14.91 -1.89 4.83
C LYS A 97 16.00 -2.23 5.85
N ALA A 98 15.66 -2.22 7.15
CA ALA A 98 16.62 -2.52 8.22
C ALA A 98 17.11 -3.98 8.16
N ARG A 99 16.23 -4.93 7.83
CA ARG A 99 16.60 -6.35 7.69
C ARG A 99 17.50 -6.59 6.47
N ILE A 100 17.20 -5.94 5.34
CA ILE A 100 18.00 -6.04 4.12
C ILE A 100 19.37 -5.38 4.30
N ALA A 101 19.44 -4.19 4.92
CA ALA A 101 20.72 -3.49 5.19
C ALA A 101 21.67 -4.30 6.10
N ARG A 102 21.14 -5.24 6.90
CA ARG A 102 21.91 -6.13 7.77
C ARG A 102 22.34 -7.43 7.09
N HIS A 103 21.87 -7.71 5.88
CA HIS A 103 22.20 -8.93 5.15
C HIS A 103 23.61 -8.81 4.53
N GLN A 104 24.54 -9.68 4.90
CA GLN A 104 25.96 -9.57 4.52
C GLN A 104 26.42 -10.50 3.39
N SER A 105 25.55 -11.34 2.81
CA SER A 105 25.96 -12.41 1.88
C SER A 105 25.60 -12.21 0.40
N SER A 106 25.26 -11.00 -0.06
CA SER A 106 25.23 -10.70 -1.51
C SER A 106 25.17 -9.20 -1.83
N SER A 107 25.86 -8.82 -2.90
CA SER A 107 25.78 -7.52 -3.63
C SER A 107 24.32 -7.08 -3.87
N PRO A 108 23.99 -5.79 -4.11
CA PRO A 108 22.63 -5.28 -4.02
C PRO A 108 21.73 -6.03 -4.99
N THR A 109 20.88 -6.89 -4.43
CA THR A 109 19.96 -7.69 -5.23
C THR A 109 18.92 -6.74 -5.84
N PRO A 110 18.47 -6.94 -7.09
CA PRO A 110 17.35 -6.22 -7.71
C PRO A 110 16.08 -6.19 -6.83
N ILE A 111 16.00 -7.09 -5.85
CA ILE A 111 14.98 -7.13 -4.80
C ILE A 111 14.91 -5.84 -3.96
N PHE A 112 16.01 -5.10 -3.80
CA PHE A 112 16.04 -3.86 -3.02
C PHE A 112 15.21 -2.77 -3.72
N GLU A 113 15.45 -2.58 -5.01
CA GLU A 113 14.74 -1.59 -5.81
C GLU A 113 13.26 -1.94 -5.93
N THR A 114 12.93 -3.22 -6.12
CA THR A 114 11.53 -3.66 -6.20
C THR A 114 10.79 -3.49 -4.88
N VAL A 115 11.41 -3.79 -3.75
CA VAL A 115 10.80 -3.56 -2.42
C VAL A 115 10.64 -2.07 -2.14
N GLN A 116 11.63 -1.24 -2.50
CA GLN A 116 11.53 0.21 -2.31
C GLN A 116 10.43 0.82 -3.19
N ALA A 117 10.35 0.40 -4.46
CA ALA A 117 9.32 0.83 -5.39
C ALA A 117 7.92 0.38 -4.91
N LEU A 118 7.80 -0.86 -4.42
CA LEU A 118 6.58 -1.39 -3.84
C LEU A 118 6.13 -0.56 -2.62
N ALA A 119 7.04 -0.30 -1.67
CA ALA A 119 6.73 0.50 -0.48
C ALA A 119 6.23 1.91 -0.84
N LYS A 120 6.88 2.58 -1.79
CA LYS A 120 6.44 3.90 -2.30
C LYS A 120 5.06 3.81 -2.99
N GLY A 121 4.83 2.76 -3.78
CA GLY A 121 3.55 2.50 -4.42
C GLY A 121 2.42 2.30 -3.41
N THR A 122 2.66 1.51 -2.37
CA THR A 122 1.70 1.27 -1.29
C THR A 122 1.38 2.54 -0.51
N GLU A 123 2.38 3.37 -0.19
CA GLU A 123 2.17 4.65 0.48
C GLU A 123 1.25 5.57 -0.35
N ARG A 124 1.54 5.71 -1.64
CA ARG A 124 0.71 6.51 -2.56
C ARG A 124 -0.74 6.00 -2.61
N LEU A 125 -0.93 4.69 -2.77
CA LEU A 125 -2.26 4.09 -2.84
C LEU A 125 -3.02 4.27 -1.52
N ALA A 126 -2.35 4.19 -0.37
CA ALA A 126 -2.99 4.40 0.92
C ALA A 126 -3.54 5.83 1.04
N TYR A 127 -2.75 6.85 0.67
CA TYR A 127 -3.24 8.23 0.63
C TYR A 127 -4.39 8.41 -0.36
N GLU A 128 -4.27 7.89 -1.58
CA GLU A 128 -5.34 7.95 -2.59
C GLU A 128 -6.64 7.31 -2.07
N VAL A 129 -6.58 6.13 -1.44
CA VAL A 129 -7.74 5.46 -0.84
C VAL A 129 -8.35 6.29 0.29
N THR A 130 -7.54 6.91 1.16
CA THR A 130 -8.08 7.78 2.22
C THR A 130 -8.81 8.98 1.64
N LEU A 131 -8.25 9.66 0.64
CA LEU A 131 -8.88 10.80 -0.02
C LEU A 131 -10.19 10.39 -0.71
N LEU A 132 -10.15 9.33 -1.52
CA LEU A 132 -11.33 8.80 -2.21
C LEU A 132 -12.43 8.38 -1.23
N SER A 133 -12.07 7.88 -0.05
CA SER A 133 -13.04 7.50 0.99
C SER A 133 -13.76 8.73 1.58
N VAL A 134 -13.03 9.82 1.80
CA VAL A 134 -13.58 11.09 2.30
C VAL A 134 -14.50 11.72 1.25
N GLU A 135 -14.05 11.78 0.00
CA GLU A 135 -14.86 12.29 -1.12
C GLU A 135 -16.14 11.47 -1.30
N ASN A 136 -16.04 10.13 -1.31
CA ASN A 136 -17.21 9.26 -1.39
C ASN A 136 -18.20 9.51 -0.25
N ARG A 137 -17.70 9.76 0.96
CA ARG A 137 -18.57 10.06 2.11
C ARG A 137 -19.31 11.37 1.93
N ILE A 138 -18.63 12.42 1.43
CA ILE A 138 -19.24 13.72 1.15
C ILE A 138 -20.30 13.59 0.05
N LEU A 139 -19.96 12.94 -1.06
CA LEU A 139 -20.86 12.72 -2.19
C LEU A 139 -22.11 11.92 -1.77
N ARG A 140 -21.95 10.88 -0.97
CA ARG A 140 -23.09 10.10 -0.45
C ARG A 140 -24.02 10.96 0.40
N LYS A 141 -23.48 11.79 1.31
CA LYS A 141 -24.30 12.72 2.12
C LYS A 141 -25.03 13.75 1.26
N ALA A 142 -24.35 14.33 0.28
CA ALA A 142 -24.96 15.30 -0.63
C ALA A 142 -26.09 14.65 -1.47
N ASN A 143 -25.87 13.44 -1.99
CA ASN A 143 -26.87 12.68 -2.72
C ASN A 143 -28.07 12.29 -1.86
N GLU A 144 -27.85 11.93 -0.60
CA GLU A 144 -28.94 11.66 0.34
C GLU A 144 -29.79 12.92 0.59
N ALA A 145 -29.15 14.06 0.83
CA ALA A 145 -29.84 15.33 1.01
C ALA A 145 -30.63 15.76 -0.24
N LEU A 146 -30.04 15.61 -1.43
CA LEU A 146 -30.73 15.88 -2.70
C LEU A 146 -31.89 14.92 -2.94
N SER A 147 -31.72 13.64 -2.63
CA SER A 147 -32.77 12.62 -2.73
C SER A 147 -33.95 12.96 -1.81
N LYS A 148 -33.68 13.32 -0.55
CA LYS A 148 -34.69 13.79 0.40
C LYS A 148 -35.42 15.03 -0.13
N ARG A 149 -34.70 16.04 -0.61
CA ARG A 149 -35.31 17.26 -1.19
C ARG A 149 -36.20 16.95 -2.39
N ARG A 150 -35.74 16.09 -3.30
CA ARG A 150 -36.54 15.66 -4.48
C ARG A 150 -37.80 14.90 -4.05
N TYR A 151 -37.68 14.03 -3.05
CA TYR A 151 -38.81 13.30 -2.51
C TYR A 151 -39.85 14.23 -1.86
N THR A 152 -39.42 15.16 -1.00
CA THR A 152 -40.31 16.16 -0.39
C THR A 152 -40.98 17.02 -1.46
N LYS A 153 -40.24 17.51 -2.46
CA LYS A 153 -40.82 18.28 -3.57
C LYS A 153 -41.83 17.45 -4.36
N LYS A 154 -41.55 16.17 -4.60
CA LYS A 154 -42.48 15.25 -5.28
C LYS A 154 -43.76 15.03 -4.46
N ILE A 155 -43.66 14.84 -3.15
CA ILE A 155 -44.83 14.75 -2.25
C ILE A 155 -45.61 16.06 -2.27
N GLN A 156 -44.93 17.20 -2.15
CA GLN A 156 -45.59 18.51 -2.18
C GLN A 156 -46.32 18.73 -3.50
N LEU A 157 -45.72 18.41 -4.65
CA LEU A 157 -46.39 18.50 -5.94
C LEU A 157 -47.58 17.55 -6.05
N ARG A 158 -47.49 16.34 -5.49
CA ARG A 158 -48.61 15.39 -5.45
C ARG A 158 -49.75 15.88 -4.54
N ASN A 159 -49.42 16.40 -3.35
CA ASN A 159 -50.39 16.89 -2.36
C ASN A 159 -51.00 18.23 -2.77
N ARG A 160 -50.26 19.06 -3.51
CA ARG A 160 -50.76 20.31 -4.10
C ARG A 160 -51.71 20.05 -5.27
N GLY A 161 -51.77 18.80 -5.75
CA GLY A 161 -52.74 18.35 -6.73
C GLY A 161 -52.59 19.01 -8.11
N VAL A 162 -53.16 18.35 -9.11
CA VAL A 162 -53.69 19.04 -10.28
C VAL A 162 -55.05 19.56 -9.82
N LEU A 163 -55.27 20.88 -9.88
CA LEU A 163 -56.57 21.50 -9.59
C LEU A 163 -57.67 20.72 -10.30
N THR A 164 -58.58 20.12 -9.54
CA THR A 164 -59.72 19.43 -10.14
C THR A 164 -60.66 20.50 -10.74
N GLY A 165 -61.35 20.17 -11.84
CA GLY A 165 -62.21 21.14 -12.53
C GLY A 165 -63.25 21.80 -11.60
N GLN A 166 -63.75 21.05 -10.62
CA GLN A 166 -64.69 21.55 -9.61
C GLN A 166 -64.04 22.54 -8.63
N GLU A 167 -62.83 22.24 -8.14
CA GLU A 167 -62.09 23.19 -7.28
C GLU A 167 -61.74 24.50 -8.02
N ALA A 168 -61.53 24.43 -9.34
CA ALA A 168 -61.31 25.62 -10.16
C ALA A 168 -62.61 26.45 -10.33
N GLU A 169 -63.75 25.79 -10.53
CA GLU A 169 -65.06 26.46 -10.58
C GLU A 169 -65.44 27.08 -9.23
N ASP A 170 -65.14 26.41 -8.11
CA ASP A 170 -65.41 26.93 -6.78
C ASP A 170 -64.55 28.17 -6.47
N ILE A 171 -63.27 28.19 -6.89
CA ILE A 171 -62.41 29.37 -6.78
C ILE A 171 -62.93 30.54 -7.62
N LEU A 172 -63.37 30.28 -8.85
CA LEU A 172 -63.96 31.31 -9.71
C LEU A 172 -65.26 31.87 -9.12
N SER A 173 -66.09 30.99 -8.57
CA SER A 173 -67.35 31.38 -7.92
C SER A 173 -67.08 32.24 -6.67
N GLN A 174 -66.09 31.86 -5.85
CA GLN A 174 -65.69 32.64 -4.68
C GLN A 174 -65.13 34.01 -5.08
N GLN A 175 -64.34 34.07 -6.16
CA GLN A 175 -63.78 35.31 -6.66
C GLN A 175 -64.85 36.25 -7.25
N GLU A 176 -65.90 35.72 -7.88
CA GLU A 176 -67.06 36.50 -8.34
C GLU A 176 -67.82 37.10 -7.16
N ILE A 177 -68.02 36.32 -6.09
CA ILE A 177 -68.66 36.79 -4.84
C ILE A 177 -67.85 37.91 -4.20
N ASP A 178 -66.53 37.73 -4.05
CA ASP A 178 -65.66 38.75 -3.44
C ASP A 178 -65.60 40.03 -4.28
N ASN A 179 -65.60 39.90 -5.61
CA ASN A 179 -65.70 41.04 -6.52
C ASN A 179 -67.05 41.76 -6.39
N GLN A 180 -68.14 41.01 -6.19
CA GLN A 180 -69.46 41.59 -6.00
C GLN A 180 -69.56 42.33 -4.67
N ILE A 181 -69.06 41.74 -3.57
CA ILE A 181 -68.97 42.41 -2.27
C ILE A 181 -68.16 43.71 -2.39
N GLN A 182 -67.02 43.68 -3.08
CA GLN A 182 -66.19 44.87 -3.26
C GLN A 182 -66.87 45.94 -4.14
N ARG A 183 -67.70 45.56 -5.11
CA ARG A 183 -68.54 46.51 -5.88
C ARG A 183 -69.64 47.10 -5.02
N ASP A 184 -70.29 46.28 -4.20
CA ASP A 184 -71.38 46.70 -3.31
C ASP A 184 -70.84 47.63 -2.21
N GLU A 185 -69.65 47.37 -1.66
CA GLU A 185 -68.97 48.29 -0.72
C GLU A 185 -68.64 49.63 -1.37
N ARG A 186 -68.21 49.64 -2.64
CA ARG A 186 -67.93 50.88 -3.40
C ARG A 186 -69.21 51.65 -3.75
N GLN A 187 -70.34 50.97 -3.94
CA GLN A 187 -71.63 51.59 -4.23
C GLN A 187 -72.34 52.06 -2.94
N ASN A 188 -72.17 51.35 -1.83
CA ASN A 188 -72.83 51.64 -0.55
C ASN A 188 -72.02 52.63 0.34
N GLY A 189 -70.77 52.94 -0.03
CA GLY A 189 -69.97 54.03 0.56
C GLY A 189 -70.51 55.45 0.27
N GLY A 190 -71.58 55.56 -0.53
CA GLY A 190 -72.22 56.81 -0.90
C GLY A 190 -73.36 57.26 0.01
N ASN A 191 -73.47 56.84 1.28
CA ASN A 191 -74.38 57.52 2.22
C ASN A 191 -74.06 57.22 3.70
N SER A 192 -73.14 57.97 4.30
CA SER A 192 -73.24 58.26 5.74
C SER A 192 -72.72 59.67 6.03
N ASN A 193 -73.68 60.58 6.12
CA ASN A 193 -73.53 61.83 6.84
C ASN A 193 -73.59 61.47 8.34
N ARG A 194 -72.45 61.45 9.04
CA ARG A 194 -72.40 61.52 10.50
C ARG A 194 -71.08 62.12 10.97
N GLU A 195 -71.20 63.40 11.30
CA GLU A 195 -70.63 64.04 12.49
C GLU A 195 -69.10 63.91 12.68
N SER A 196 -68.44 64.99 12.27
CA SER A 196 -67.25 65.51 12.91
C SER A 196 -67.36 65.40 14.45
N SER A 197 -66.56 64.50 15.02
CA SER A 197 -66.15 64.59 16.42
C SER A 197 -64.63 64.58 16.45
N THR A 198 -64.08 65.79 16.43
CA THR A 198 -62.71 66.09 16.85
C THR A 198 -62.49 65.55 18.25
N SER A 199 -61.76 64.44 18.38
CA SER A 199 -61.09 64.07 19.63
C SER A 199 -59.60 64.37 19.47
N ARG A 200 -59.21 65.52 20.02
CA ARG A 200 -57.81 65.85 20.33
C ARG A 200 -57.44 65.04 21.58
N CYS A 201 -56.44 64.16 21.45
CA CYS A 201 -55.56 63.84 22.57
C CYS A 201 -54.11 63.88 22.06
N CYS A 202 -53.36 64.83 22.60
CA CYS A 202 -51.93 64.99 22.46
C CYS A 202 -51.17 64.06 23.43
N ASN A 203 -49.87 63.92 23.13
CA ASN A 203 -48.75 63.50 23.99
C ASN A 203 -48.54 61.99 24.18
N ALA A 204 -47.33 61.44 24.26
CA ALA A 204 -45.97 61.91 23.95
C ALA A 204 -45.04 60.67 23.98
N SER A 205 -43.96 60.79 23.21
CA SER A 205 -42.63 60.15 23.25
C SER A 205 -42.21 59.32 24.49
N LEU A 206 -41.50 58.20 24.24
CA LEU A 206 -40.28 57.70 24.93
C LEU A 206 -39.97 56.29 24.38
N LEU A 207 -38.96 56.07 23.52
CA LEU A 207 -37.53 55.85 23.82
C LEU A 207 -37.29 55.04 25.11
N ASP A 208 -36.88 53.78 24.95
CA ASP A 208 -35.66 53.19 25.54
C ASP A 208 -35.50 51.77 24.95
N SER A 209 -34.43 51.51 24.18
CA SER A 209 -33.10 51.00 24.61
C SER A 209 -33.03 49.47 24.55
#